data_AF-A0AAJ1NRF6-F1
#
_entry.id   AF-A0AAJ1NRF6-F1
#
_cell.length_a   1.000
_cell.length_b   1.000
_cell.length_c   1.000
_cell.angle_alpha   90.00
_cell.angle_beta   90.00
_cell.angle_gamma   90.00
#
_symmetry.space_group_name_H-M   'P 1'
#
loop_
_entity.id
_entity.type
_entity.pdbx_description
1 polymer ?
#
loop_
_entity_poly.entity_id
_entity_poly.type
_entity_poly.pdbx_seq_one_letter_code
_entity_poly.pdbx_strand_id
1 'polypeptide(L)'
;MDIKRLFQMKRPCPDCPFLKGGGIDLHEGRLEQIKNDLLADDQRPFQCHKTTYSTGGRYDDDGDRYLPSGKEAYCAGAMAFLYANRRMNVPMRLGLIYGALDIADLEATVPLIDTSM
;
A
#
# COMPACT_ATOMS: atom_id res chain seq x y z
N MET A 1 -19.46 -0.10 2.25
CA MET A 1 -17.99 -0.05 2.10
C MET A 1 -17.49 1.12 2.91
N ASP A 2 -16.68 0.88 3.94
CA ASP A 2 -16.10 1.95 4.78
C ASP A 2 -14.79 2.43 4.13
N ILE A 3 -14.87 3.53 3.38
CA ILE A 3 -13.70 4.05 2.65
C ILE A 3 -12.61 4.56 3.59
N LYS A 4 -12.97 5.13 4.75
CA LYS A 4 -11.99 5.64 5.72
C LYS A 4 -11.12 4.51 6.26
N ARG A 5 -11.72 3.35 6.48
CA ARG A 5 -11.02 2.14 6.90
C ARG A 5 -9.95 1.70 5.89
N LEU A 6 -10.23 1.76 4.59
CA LEU A 6 -9.26 1.39 3.56
C LEU A 6 -8.02 2.28 3.62
N PHE A 7 -8.18 3.56 3.98
CA PHE A 7 -7.09 4.54 4.12
C PHE A 7 -6.62 4.76 5.56
N GLN A 8 -6.87 3.81 6.48
CA GLN A 8 -6.50 3.96 7.89
C GLN A 8 -4.99 3.96 8.14
N MET A 9 -4.19 3.43 7.21
CA MET A 9 -2.73 3.43 7.31
C MET A 9 -2.18 4.79 6.89
N LYS A 10 -1.78 5.60 7.87
CA LYS A 10 -1.27 6.97 7.65
C LYS A 10 0.26 7.07 7.52
N ARG A 11 0.96 5.99 7.87
CA ARG A 11 2.42 5.88 7.81
C ARG A 11 2.82 4.44 7.49
N PRO A 12 4.03 4.21 6.95
CA PRO A 12 4.55 2.86 6.76
C PRO A 12 4.56 2.07 8.08
N CYS A 13 4.31 0.77 8.01
CA CYS A 13 4.53 -0.10 9.16
C CYS A 13 6.04 -0.23 9.46
N PRO A 14 6.43 -0.58 10.70
CA PRO A 14 7.84 -0.70 11.08
C PRO A 14 8.67 -1.64 10.19
N ASP A 15 8.02 -2.65 9.63
CA ASP A 15 8.57 -3.69 8.75
C ASP A 15 8.23 -3.45 7.26
N CYS A 16 7.88 -2.22 6.87
CA CYS A 16 7.47 -1.92 5.51
C CYS A 16 8.65 -2.07 4.53
N PRO A 17 8.51 -2.85 3.43
CA PRO A 17 9.60 -3.07 2.47
C PRO A 17 9.96 -1.81 1.67
N PHE A 18 9.12 -0.77 1.70
CA PHE A 18 9.42 0.50 1.06
C PHE A 18 10.34 1.40 1.89
N LEU A 19 10.58 1.11 3.17
CA LEU A 19 11.45 1.94 4.01
C LEU A 19 12.88 1.93 3.46
N LYS A 20 13.57 3.08 3.51
CA LYS A 20 15.00 3.17 3.16
C LYS A 20 15.89 2.28 4.04
N GLY A 21 15.41 1.90 5.22
CA GLY A 21 16.10 0.99 6.14
C GLY A 21 15.16 0.45 7.21
N GLY A 22 15.46 -0.73 7.75
CA GLY A 22 14.70 -1.39 8.81
C GLY A 22 13.40 -2.09 8.37
N GLY A 23 13.11 -2.08 7.07
CA GLY A 23 12.00 -2.85 6.48
C GLY A 23 12.29 -4.37 6.46
N ILE A 24 11.26 -5.15 6.12
CA ILE A 24 11.44 -6.59 5.88
C ILE A 24 12.31 -6.83 4.64
N ASP A 25 13.20 -7.82 4.71
CA ASP A 25 13.97 -8.28 3.56
C ASP A 25 13.07 -9.00 2.57
N LEU A 26 13.09 -8.54 1.32
CA LEU A 26 12.46 -9.21 0.20
C LEU A 26 13.51 -9.94 -0.63
N HIS A 27 13.10 -11.00 -1.35
CA HIS A 27 13.94 -11.61 -2.36
C HIS A 27 14.42 -10.57 -3.39
N GLU A 28 15.61 -10.78 -3.93
CA GLU A 28 16.21 -9.90 -4.92
C GLU A 28 15.25 -9.60 -6.08
N GLY A 29 15.14 -8.33 -6.46
CA GLY A 29 14.23 -7.86 -7.52
C GLY A 29 12.75 -7.78 -7.13
N ARG A 30 12.32 -8.31 -5.98
CA ARG A 30 10.89 -8.33 -5.61
C ARG A 30 10.34 -6.93 -5.34
N LEU A 31 11.10 -6.06 -4.67
CA LEU A 31 10.66 -4.67 -4.44
C LEU A 31 10.51 -3.92 -5.77
N GLU A 32 11.48 -4.08 -6.67
CA GLU A 32 11.44 -3.45 -7.99
C GLU A 32 10.29 -3.97 -8.85
N GLN A 33 9.98 -5.26 -8.78
CA GLN A 33 8.77 -5.81 -9.40
C GLN A 33 7.51 -5.14 -8.86
N ILE A 34 7.39 -5.00 -7.52
CA ILE A 34 6.23 -4.33 -6.92
C ILE A 34 6.14 -2.87 -7.39
N LYS A 35 7.23 -2.12 -7.40
CA LYS A 35 7.26 -0.73 -7.88
C LYS A 35 6.82 -0.63 -9.35
N ASN A 36 7.32 -1.52 -10.20
CA ASN A 36 6.92 -1.61 -11.61
C ASN A 36 5.42 -1.89 -11.76
N ASP A 37 4.88 -2.87 -11.04
CA ASP A 37 3.46 -3.22 -11.08
C ASP A 37 2.58 -2.05 -10.64
N LEU A 38 2.99 -1.32 -9.58
CA LEU A 38 2.29 -0.13 -9.10
C LEU A 38 2.21 0.97 -10.15
N LEU A 39 3.28 1.18 -10.92
CA LEU A 39 3.32 2.20 -11.97
C LEU A 39 2.58 1.77 -13.24
N ALA A 40 2.41 0.46 -13.46
CA ALA A 40 1.70 -0.10 -14.60
C ALA A 40 0.18 -0.18 -14.39
N ASP A 41 -0.29 -0.36 -13.14
CA ASP A 41 -1.71 -0.52 -12.81
C ASP A 41 -2.27 0.67 -11.99
N ASP A 42 -3.12 1.46 -12.63
CA ASP A 42 -3.81 2.61 -12.03
C ASP A 42 -5.15 2.23 -11.37
N GLN A 43 -5.62 0.99 -11.50
CA GLN A 43 -6.94 0.59 -11.00
C GLN A 43 -6.89 -0.08 -9.63
N ARG A 44 -5.80 -0.79 -9.32
CA ARG A 44 -5.72 -1.62 -8.11
C ARG A 44 -4.92 -0.95 -6.99
N PRO A 45 -5.44 -0.96 -5.76
CA PRO A 45 -4.67 -0.54 -4.59
C PRO A 45 -3.71 -1.64 -4.15
N PHE A 46 -2.59 -1.25 -3.56
CA PHE A 46 -1.70 -2.19 -2.88
C PHE A 46 -2.13 -2.40 -1.44
N GLN A 47 -2.39 -3.64 -1.05
CA GLN A 47 -2.83 -3.96 0.31
C GLN A 47 -1.64 -3.96 1.28
N CYS A 48 -1.84 -3.44 2.49
CA CYS A 48 -0.85 -3.47 3.54
C CYS A 48 -0.71 -4.90 4.07
N HIS A 49 0.48 -5.49 3.91
CA HIS A 49 0.77 -6.85 4.37
C HIS A 49 0.43 -7.06 5.85
N LYS A 50 0.62 -6.03 6.69
CA LYS A 50 0.30 -6.11 8.13
C LYS A 50 -1.18 -6.35 8.33
N THR A 51 -2.04 -5.58 7.66
CA THR A 51 -3.49 -5.76 7.81
C THR A 51 -3.97 -7.02 7.11
N THR A 52 -3.41 -7.35 5.94
CA THR A 52 -3.76 -8.54 5.16
C THR A 52 -3.44 -9.83 5.93
N TYR A 53 -2.28 -9.92 6.58
CA TYR A 53 -1.83 -11.15 7.24
C TYR A 53 -2.27 -11.27 8.70
N SER A 54 -2.32 -10.16 9.46
CA SER A 54 -2.68 -10.23 10.89
C SER A 54 -4.19 -10.27 11.15
N THR A 55 -4.96 -9.55 10.33
CA THR A 55 -6.40 -9.33 10.58
C THR A 55 -7.24 -9.45 9.31
N GLY A 56 -6.62 -9.75 8.17
CA GLY A 56 -7.26 -9.74 6.87
C GLY A 56 -8.06 -11.00 6.60
N GLY A 57 -8.29 -11.23 5.32
CA GLY A 57 -8.91 -12.41 4.77
C GLY A 57 -8.12 -13.70 4.98
N ARG A 58 -8.73 -14.78 4.50
CA ARG A 58 -8.14 -16.12 4.47
C ARG A 58 -8.02 -16.60 3.03
N TYR A 59 -7.23 -17.63 2.81
CA TYR A 59 -7.35 -18.37 1.56
C TYR A 59 -8.52 -19.37 1.68
N ASP A 60 -9.11 -19.73 0.55
CA ASP A 60 -10.06 -20.84 0.48
C ASP A 60 -9.38 -22.17 0.81
N ASP A 61 -10.17 -23.23 0.91
CA ASP A 61 -9.69 -24.53 1.38
C ASP A 61 -8.65 -25.14 0.42
N ASP A 62 -8.68 -24.77 -0.86
CA ASP A 62 -7.72 -25.16 -1.90
C ASP A 62 -6.46 -24.28 -1.92
N GLY A 63 -6.47 -23.12 -1.24
CA GLY A 63 -5.34 -22.20 -1.16
C GLY A 63 -5.17 -21.27 -2.38
N ASP A 64 -6.05 -21.38 -3.38
CA ASP A 64 -5.94 -20.68 -4.66
C ASP A 64 -6.52 -19.27 -4.64
N ARG A 65 -7.49 -19.01 -3.76
CA ARG A 65 -8.22 -17.74 -3.74
C ARG A 65 -8.17 -17.04 -2.40
N TYR A 66 -7.74 -15.79 -2.42
CA TYR A 66 -7.89 -14.90 -1.27
C TYR A 66 -9.36 -14.47 -1.08
N LEU A 67 -9.90 -14.72 0.10
CA LEU A 67 -11.23 -14.35 0.57
C LEU A 67 -11.10 -13.16 1.54
N PRO A 68 -11.34 -11.92 1.09
CA PRO A 68 -11.11 -10.72 1.90
C PRO A 68 -12.07 -10.68 3.10
N SER A 69 -11.55 -10.27 4.26
CA SER A 69 -12.37 -10.11 5.47
C SER A 69 -13.02 -8.72 5.56
N GLY A 70 -12.63 -7.79 4.68
CA GLY A 70 -13.00 -6.38 4.73
C GLY A 70 -12.19 -5.58 5.76
N LYS A 71 -11.16 -6.20 6.36
CA LYS A 71 -10.28 -5.56 7.34
C LYS A 71 -8.97 -5.05 6.74
N GLU A 72 -8.73 -5.33 5.48
CA GLU A 72 -7.57 -4.91 4.71
C GLU A 72 -7.53 -3.38 4.58
N ALA A 73 -6.32 -2.82 4.63
CA ALA A 73 -6.07 -1.41 4.39
C ALA A 73 -5.03 -1.25 3.29
N TYR A 74 -5.01 -0.07 2.67
CA TYR A 74 -4.04 0.27 1.64
C TYR A 74 -2.69 0.61 2.26
N CYS A 75 -1.62 0.19 1.58
CA CYS A 75 -0.27 0.35 2.06
C CYS A 75 0.19 1.82 1.94
N ALA A 76 0.50 2.44 3.07
CA ALA A 76 1.00 3.81 3.12
C ALA A 76 2.33 3.99 2.34
N GLY A 77 3.24 3.02 2.41
CA GLY A 77 4.51 3.06 1.67
C GLY A 77 4.29 3.05 0.16
N ALA A 78 3.43 2.16 -0.34
CA ALA A 78 3.09 2.09 -1.76
C ALA A 78 2.35 3.36 -2.24
N MET A 79 1.42 3.88 -1.44
CA MET A 79 0.72 5.14 -1.75
C MET A 79 1.71 6.32 -1.83
N ALA A 80 2.63 6.45 -0.88
CA ALA A 80 3.64 7.50 -0.90
C ALA A 80 4.62 7.34 -2.07
N PHE A 81 4.99 6.10 -2.45
CA PHE A 81 5.80 5.84 -3.64
C PHE A 81 5.10 6.32 -4.92
N LEU A 82 3.81 6.00 -5.09
CA LEU A 82 3.00 6.48 -6.22
C LEU A 82 2.85 8.00 -6.23
N TYR A 83 2.67 8.60 -5.05
CA TYR A 83 2.60 10.05 -4.88
C TYR A 83 3.91 10.73 -5.30
N ALA A 84 5.05 10.28 -4.79
CA ALA A 84 6.37 10.81 -5.13
C ALA A 84 6.65 10.75 -6.64
N ASN A 85 6.17 9.69 -7.30
CA ASN A 85 6.32 9.49 -8.74
C ASN A 85 5.20 10.14 -9.58
N ARG A 86 4.30 10.94 -8.98
CA ARG A 86 3.17 11.62 -9.65
C ARG A 86 2.22 10.66 -10.39
N ARG A 87 2.02 9.46 -9.85
CA ARG A 87 1.21 8.38 -10.43
C ARG A 87 0.17 7.84 -9.44
N MET A 88 -0.46 8.72 -8.65
CA MET A 88 -1.52 8.32 -7.73
C MET A 88 -2.62 7.54 -8.44
N ASN A 89 -2.91 6.34 -7.95
CA ASN A 89 -3.86 5.46 -8.61
C ASN A 89 -5.33 5.94 -8.45
N VAL A 90 -6.29 5.35 -9.18
CA VAL A 90 -7.72 5.67 -9.07
C VAL A 90 -8.21 5.60 -7.61
N PRO A 91 -7.93 4.53 -6.83
CA PRO A 91 -8.30 4.48 -5.42
C PRO A 91 -7.79 5.69 -4.62
N MET A 92 -6.52 6.07 -4.75
CA MET A 92 -5.96 7.22 -4.04
C MET A 92 -6.69 8.53 -4.39
N ARG A 93 -6.98 8.76 -5.67
CA ARG A 93 -7.72 9.95 -6.12
C ARG A 93 -9.12 10.01 -5.53
N LEU A 94 -9.82 8.87 -5.50
CA LEU A 94 -11.12 8.76 -4.80
C LEU A 94 -10.95 9.01 -3.30
N GLY A 95 -9.90 8.46 -2.68
CA GLY A 95 -9.55 8.70 -1.28
C GLY A 95 -9.41 10.19 -0.96
N LEU A 96 -8.77 10.98 -1.83
CA LEU A 96 -8.67 12.44 -1.68
C LEU A 96 -10.05 13.12 -1.79
N ILE A 97 -10.83 12.78 -2.82
CA ILE A 97 -12.18 13.36 -3.06
C ILE A 97 -13.11 13.11 -1.86
N TYR A 98 -13.06 11.91 -1.28
CA TYR A 98 -13.89 11.53 -0.14
C TYR A 98 -13.28 11.91 1.23
N GLY A 99 -12.12 12.58 1.25
CA GLY A 99 -11.44 12.99 2.49
C GLY A 99 -10.95 11.82 3.35
N ALA A 100 -10.70 10.66 2.75
CA ALA A 100 -10.16 9.48 3.42
C ALA A 100 -8.61 9.44 3.39
N LEU A 101 -8.01 10.04 2.36
CA LEU A 101 -6.57 10.21 2.19
C LEU A 101 -6.21 11.69 2.37
N ASP A 102 -5.13 11.97 3.10
CA ASP A 102 -4.58 13.32 3.26
C ASP A 102 -3.22 13.39 2.55
N ILE A 103 -2.97 14.48 1.82
CA ILE A 103 -1.68 14.73 1.17
C ILE A 103 -0.58 14.91 2.21
N ALA A 104 -0.88 15.51 3.37
CA ALA A 104 0.10 15.71 4.43
C ALA A 104 0.68 14.38 4.95
N ASP A 105 -0.15 13.32 5.03
CA ASP A 105 0.31 11.98 5.41
C ASP A 105 1.30 11.40 4.38
N LEU A 106 1.04 11.65 3.08
CA LEU A 106 1.91 11.21 2.00
C LEU A 106 3.24 11.99 2.01
N GLU A 107 3.18 13.31 2.13
CA GLU A 107 4.35 14.19 2.21
C GLU A 107 5.24 13.84 3.41
N ALA A 108 4.65 13.54 4.58
CA ALA A 108 5.39 13.08 5.74
C ALA A 108 6.03 11.68 5.54
N THR A 109 5.43 10.85 4.68
CA THR A 109 5.92 9.48 4.41
C THR A 109 7.04 9.45 3.37
N VAL A 110 7.00 10.29 2.33
CA VAL A 110 7.98 10.29 1.22
C VAL A 110 9.44 10.29 1.69
N PRO A 111 9.87 11.10 2.69
CA PRO A 111 11.25 11.10 3.15
C PRO A 111 11.72 9.76 3.74
N LEU A 112 10.80 8.92 4.23
CA LEU A 112 11.07 7.66 4.93
C LEU A 112 11.29 6.47 3.99
N ILE A 113 10.80 6.58 2.75
CA ILE A 113 10.73 5.46 1.81
C ILE A 113 11.68 5.64 0.63
N ASP A 114 12.09 4.52 0.04
CA ASP A 114 12.79 4.54 -1.24
C ASP A 114 11.81 4.88 -2.37
N THR A 115 12.05 6.02 -3.02
CA THR A 115 11.25 6.53 -4.13
C THR A 115 11.88 6.29 -5.49
N SER A 116 13.07 5.69 -5.55
CA SER A 116 13.74 5.41 -6.83
C SER A 116 13.11 4.24 -7.56
N MET A 117 13.38 4.21 -8.87
CA MET A 117 13.23 3.05 -9.75
C MET A 117 14.55 2.30 -9.89
#